data_AF-A0A934HX45-F1
#
_entry.id   AF-A0A934HX45-F1
#
_cell.length_a   1.000
_cell.length_b   1.000
_cell.length_c   1.000
_cell.angle_alpha   90.00
_cell.angle_beta   90.00
_cell.angle_gamma   90.00
#
_symmetry.space_group_name_H-M   'P 1'
#
loop_
_entity.id
_entity.type
_entity.pdbx_description
1 polymer ?
#
loop_
_entity_poly.entity_id
_entity_poly.type
_entity_poly.pdbx_seq_one_letter_code
_entity_poly.pdbx_strand_id
1 'polypeptide(L)'
;MLNKKELQTLRKYSFGKSDLLLKVGEDAEGKFYIRPIRWSAGYNKYGKLKEGECLAKFDTKQEAVDALINICGYSKGLAEQLSR
;
A
#
# COMPACT_ATOMS: atom_id res chain seq x y z
N MET A 1 8.00 -1.70 -12.85
CA MET A 1 7.05 -0.88 -13.65
C MET A 1 5.63 -1.41 -13.45
N LEU A 2 4.69 -0.58 -13.01
CA LEU A 2 3.33 -1.00 -12.65
C LEU A 2 2.52 -1.44 -13.87
N ASN A 3 1.78 -2.55 -13.75
CA ASN A 3 0.83 -2.95 -14.76
C ASN A 3 -0.48 -2.14 -14.66
N LYS A 4 -1.32 -2.18 -15.70
CA LYS A 4 -2.59 -1.41 -15.76
C LYS A 4 -3.53 -1.72 -14.57
N LYS A 5 -3.55 -2.97 -14.10
CA LYS A 5 -4.42 -3.40 -12.99
C LYS A 5 -3.92 -2.85 -11.65
N GLU A 6 -2.61 -2.85 -11.41
CA GLU A 6 -1.99 -2.26 -10.22
C GLU A 6 -2.24 -0.75 -10.18
N LEU A 7 -2.04 -0.06 -11.30
CA LEU A 7 -2.31 1.37 -11.40
C LEU A 7 -3.78 1.71 -11.11
N GLN A 8 -4.72 0.96 -11.68
CA GLN A 8 -6.14 1.15 -11.41
C GLN A 8 -6.48 0.85 -9.95
N THR A 9 -5.90 -0.19 -9.38
CA THR A 9 -6.10 -0.57 -7.98
C THR A 9 -5.62 0.53 -7.05
N LEU A 10 -4.39 1.01 -7.20
CA LEU A 10 -3.85 2.11 -6.38
C LEU A 10 -4.71 3.38 -6.49
N ARG A 11 -5.18 3.72 -7.69
CA ARG A 11 -6.09 4.86 -7.90
C ARG A 11 -7.45 4.72 -7.22
N LYS A 12 -7.90 3.50 -6.86
CA LYS A 12 -9.11 3.31 -6.05
C LYS A 12 -8.88 3.64 -4.58
N TYR A 13 -7.65 3.48 -4.10
CA TYR A 13 -7.24 3.76 -2.72
C TYR A 13 -6.57 5.13 -2.54
N SER A 14 -6.72 6.03 -3.52
CA SER A 14 -6.24 7.41 -3.37
C SER A 14 -6.96 8.13 -2.23
N PHE A 15 -6.28 9.06 -1.56
CA PHE A 15 -6.76 9.75 -0.35
C PHE A 15 -8.14 10.43 -0.51
N GLY A 16 -8.51 10.83 -1.74
CA GLY A 16 -9.84 11.40 -2.04
C GLY A 16 -10.93 10.39 -2.43
N LYS A 17 -10.66 9.08 -2.39
CA LYS A 17 -11.59 8.02 -2.87
C LYS A 17 -11.75 6.86 -1.88
N SER A 18 -10.86 6.73 -0.91
CA SER A 18 -10.91 5.67 0.09
C SER A 18 -10.51 6.23 1.44
N ASP A 19 -11.24 5.83 2.48
CA ASP A 19 -10.92 6.16 3.87
C ASP A 19 -9.81 5.26 4.45
N LEU A 20 -9.25 4.34 3.64
CA LEU A 20 -8.19 3.43 4.07
C LEU A 20 -6.82 4.02 3.79
N LEU A 21 -6.02 4.14 4.85
CA LEU A 21 -4.60 4.44 4.72
C LEU A 21 -3.85 3.25 4.12
N LEU A 22 -2.85 3.52 3.29
CA LEU A 22 -1.96 2.52 2.72
C LEU A 22 -0.60 2.52 3.43
N LYS A 23 0.07 1.39 3.50
CA LYS A 23 1.45 1.28 3.98
C LYS A 23 2.34 0.60 2.95
N VAL A 24 3.63 0.90 3.03
CA VAL A 24 4.68 0.14 2.35
C VAL A 24 5.14 -0.98 3.27
N GLY A 25 5.28 -2.18 2.72
CA GLY A 25 5.95 -3.30 3.38
C GLY A 25 7.03 -3.89 2.49
N GLU A 26 7.86 -4.75 3.07
CA GLU A 26 8.91 -5.50 2.38
C GLU A 26 8.56 -7.00 2.47
N ASP A 27 8.73 -7.74 1.38
CA ASP A 27 8.57 -9.19 1.37
C ASP A 27 9.90 -9.91 1.59
N ALA A 28 9.85 -11.24 1.73
CA ALA A 28 11.03 -12.05 2.00
C ALA A 28 12.08 -12.04 0.88
N GLU A 29 11.73 -11.52 -0.30
CA GLU A 29 12.62 -11.39 -1.47
C GLU A 29 13.25 -9.99 -1.55
N GLY A 30 13.02 -9.13 -0.56
CA GLY A 30 13.49 -7.74 -0.56
C GLY A 30 12.72 -6.83 -1.52
N LYS A 31 11.54 -7.26 -2.00
CA LYS A 31 10.66 -6.42 -2.81
C LYS A 31 9.73 -5.62 -1.92
N PHE A 32 9.40 -4.41 -2.38
CA PHE A 32 8.51 -3.52 -1.66
C PHE A 32 7.10 -3.64 -2.21
N TYR A 33 6.11 -3.57 -1.35
CA TYR A 33 4.71 -3.63 -1.74
C TYR A 33 3.86 -2.58 -1.03
N ILE A 34 2.79 -2.14 -1.69
CA ILE A 34 1.78 -1.27 -1.09
C ILE A 34 0.55 -2.11 -0.74
N ARG A 35 0.03 -1.94 0.47
CA ARG A 35 -1.23 -2.56 0.91
C ARG A 35 -2.03 -1.66 1.84
N PRO A 36 -3.34 -1.86 1.98
CA PRO A 36 -4.13 -1.15 2.99
C PRO A 36 -3.67 -1.49 4.40
N ILE A 37 -3.54 -0.47 5.24
CA ILE A 37 -3.50 -0.57 6.69
C ILE A 37 -4.93 -0.95 7.11
N ARG A 38 -5.16 -2.22 7.38
CA ARG A 38 -6.52 -2.68 7.65
C ARG A 38 -7.03 -2.10 8.97
N TRP A 39 -8.19 -1.43 8.89
CA TRP A 39 -9.06 -1.06 10.01
C TRP A 39 -10.29 -1.99 10.16
N SER A 40 -10.31 -3.15 9.47
CA SER A 40 -11.51 -4.00 9.48
C SER A 40 -11.41 -5.16 10.49
N ALA A 41 -12.46 -5.30 11.31
CA ALA A 41 -12.70 -6.27 12.39
C ALA A 41 -12.78 -7.76 11.96
N GLY A 42 -11.90 -8.21 11.06
CA GLY A 42 -11.91 -9.57 10.53
C GLY A 42 -10.63 -10.32 10.85
N TYR A 43 -10.77 -11.47 11.50
CA TYR A 43 -9.68 -12.38 11.84
C TYR A 43 -9.54 -13.50 10.78
N ASN A 44 -8.32 -13.99 10.57
CA ASN A 44 -8.05 -15.19 9.79
C ASN A 44 -8.44 -16.44 10.60
N LYS A 45 -8.30 -17.63 9.98
CA LYS A 45 -8.61 -18.92 10.63
C LYS A 45 -7.77 -19.23 11.88
N TYR A 46 -6.76 -18.40 12.17
CA TYR A 46 -5.87 -18.50 13.32
C TYR A 46 -6.13 -17.38 14.35
N GLY A 47 -7.22 -16.62 14.24
CA GLY A 47 -7.53 -15.54 15.17
C GLY A 47 -6.61 -14.32 15.06
N LYS A 48 -5.83 -14.17 13.97
CA LYS A 48 -5.02 -12.98 13.71
C LYS A 48 -5.77 -12.04 12.78
N LEU A 49 -5.65 -10.73 12.97
CA LEU A 49 -6.19 -9.74 12.03
C LEU A 49 -5.72 -10.09 10.61
N LYS A 50 -6.65 -10.20 9.66
CA LYS A 50 -6.25 -10.42 8.26
C LYS A 50 -5.50 -9.17 7.80
N GLU A 51 -4.39 -9.37 7.11
CA GLU A 51 -3.66 -8.27 6.51
C GLU A 51 -4.37 -7.78 5.24
N GLY A 52 -4.16 -6.51 4.87
CA GLY A 52 -4.60 -6.00 3.57
C GLY A 52 -3.89 -6.73 2.43
N GLU A 53 -4.60 -6.95 1.33
CA GLU A 53 -4.01 -7.56 0.14
C GLU A 53 -2.95 -6.63 -0.47
N CYS A 54 -1.93 -7.24 -1.08
CA CYS A 54 -0.92 -6.52 -1.86
C CYS A 54 -1.56 -5.89 -3.10
N LEU A 55 -1.51 -4.57 -3.21
CA LEU A 55 -2.09 -3.82 -4.33
C LEU A 55 -1.11 -3.65 -5.49
N ALA A 56 0.19 -3.54 -5.18
CA ALA A 56 1.26 -3.31 -6.13
C ALA A 56 2.62 -3.69 -5.52
N LYS A 57 3.56 -4.15 -6.36
CA LYS A 57 4.95 -4.44 -5.99
C LYS A 57 5.96 -3.54 -6.71
N PHE A 58 7.10 -3.32 -6.08
CA PHE A 58 8.17 -2.41 -6.47
C PHE A 58 9.54 -3.02 -6.16
N ASP A 59 10.56 -2.62 -6.92
CA ASP A 59 11.92 -3.10 -6.74
C ASP A 59 12.64 -2.35 -5.62
N THR A 60 12.24 -1.10 -5.38
CA THR A 60 12.83 -0.28 -4.30
C THR A 60 11.76 0.36 -3.42
N LYS A 61 12.16 0.69 -2.19
CA LYS A 61 11.34 1.45 -1.26
C LYS A 61 10.92 2.81 -1.83
N GLN A 62 11.85 3.48 -2.52
CA GLN A 62 11.61 4.79 -3.10
C GLN A 62 10.48 4.76 -4.12
N GLU A 63 10.44 3.75 -5.00
CA GLU A 63 9.36 3.60 -5.98
C GLU A 63 7.99 3.42 -5.31
N ALA A 64 7.92 2.67 -4.21
CA ALA A 64 6.68 2.50 -3.45
C ALA A 64 6.23 3.81 -2.79
N VAL A 65 7.16 4.59 -2.23
CA VAL A 65 6.88 5.92 -1.66
C VAL A 65 6.40 6.88 -2.74
N ASP A 66 7.08 6.90 -3.90
CA ASP A 66 6.70 7.75 -5.03
C ASP A 66 5.32 7.37 -5.57
N ALA A 67 4.94 6.09 -5.54
CA ALA A 67 3.59 5.66 -5.90
C ALA A 67 2.53 6.15 -4.90
N LEU A 68 2.81 6.16 -3.59
CA LEU A 68 1.90 6.76 -2.61
C LEU A 68 1.68 8.26 -2.87
N ILE A 69 2.73 8.98 -3.23
CA ILE A 69 2.67 10.42 -3.51
C ILE A 69 1.95 10.68 -4.85
N ASN A 70 2.47 10.12 -5.95
CA ASN A 70 2.07 10.49 -7.30
C ASN A 70 0.77 9.81 -7.76
N ILE A 71 0.43 8.64 -7.21
CA ILE A 71 -0.77 7.88 -7.60
C ILE A 71 -1.86 8.01 -6.55
N CYS A 72 -1.49 7.87 -5.27
CA CYS A 72 -2.47 7.86 -4.18
C CYS A 72 -2.72 9.27 -3.61
N GLY A 73 -1.90 10.27 -3.95
CA GLY A 73 -2.07 11.67 -3.56
C GLY A 73 -1.64 11.97 -2.12
N TYR A 74 -0.73 11.19 -1.55
CA TYR A 74 -0.27 11.37 -0.18
C TYR A 74 0.75 12.51 -0.12
N SER A 75 0.79 13.25 1.00
CA SER A 75 1.89 14.18 1.23
C SER A 75 3.20 13.42 1.40
N LYS A 76 4.33 14.02 1.03
CA LYS A 76 5.66 13.39 1.16
C LYS A 76 5.93 12.91 2.58
N GLY A 77 5.68 13.75 3.59
CA GLY A 77 5.89 13.39 4.99
C GLY A 77 5.05 12.20 5.45
N LEU A 78 3.78 12.14 5.03
CA LEU A 78 2.90 11.02 5.35
C LEU A 78 3.35 9.73 4.63
N ALA A 79 3.69 9.81 3.34
CA ALA A 79 4.18 8.66 2.58
C ALA A 79 5.47 8.08 3.19
N GLU A 80 6.40 8.95 3.64
CA GLU A 80 7.60 8.53 4.34
C GLU A 80 7.28 7.84 5.68
N GLN A 81 6.40 8.41 6.50
CA GLN A 81 5.96 7.81 7.77
C GLN A 81 5.34 6.43 7.57
N LEU A 82 4.52 6.25 6.53
CA LEU A 82 3.84 5.00 6.20
C LEU A 82 4.76 3.97 5.52
N SER A 83 6.01 4.35 5.28
CA SER A 83 7.06 3.49 4.77
C SER A 83 8.14 3.14 5.78
N ARG A 84 8.10 3.71 7.00
CA ARG A 84 9.03 3.37 8.08
C ARG A 84 8.72 2.00 8.66
#